data_AF-A0A0F0FLG8-F1
#
_entry.id   AF-A0A0F0FLG8-F1
#
_cell.length_a   1.000
_cell.length_b   1.000
_cell.length_c   1.000
_cell.angle_alpha   90.00
_cell.angle_beta   90.00
_cell.angle_gamma   90.00
#
_symmetry.space_group_name_H-M   'P 1'
#
loop_
_entity.id
_entity.type
_entity.pdbx_description
1 polymer ?
#
loop_
_entity_poly.entity_id
_entity_poly.type
_entity_poly.pdbx_seq_one_letter_code
_entity_poly.pdbx_strand_id
1 'polypeptide(L)'
;MEIEQKAVFSREQLDAYFASYVGMEGGNPAGAVWFCDSTPHPWTESLVAPLEPRTQPGAWDHAYRDRHRDSMERWQSHQKIARIMAAARAQTFSSAQDERDWKLYFDQHLYAPEGAEFKLSLYPLPAHLIGQTPWSKAFRGQPALVPKQRYVDLCRNGNRFRFIEGIRRQWKPKVVVCLGERHFGDFVQAFGLERARTGSYVLQPADLAKTLRVLEHDGTTWIVCPALAGATGLTSDVLLEAMGRYIARWLVQEDFPIPH
;
A
#
# COMPACT_ATOMS: atom_id res chain seq x y z
N MET A 1 17.49 34.98 8.57
CA MET A 1 16.61 33.80 8.59
C MET A 1 15.61 34.00 7.46
N GLU A 2 15.98 33.58 6.26
CA GLU A 2 15.13 33.73 5.08
C GLU A 2 13.88 32.87 5.27
N ILE A 3 12.72 33.51 5.17
CA ILE A 3 11.46 32.80 5.06
C ILE A 3 11.49 32.18 3.67
N GLU A 4 11.85 30.89 3.57
CA GLU A 4 11.56 30.11 2.36
C GLU A 4 10.09 30.37 2.01
N GLN A 5 9.86 31.10 0.92
CA GLN A 5 8.51 31.23 0.35
C GLN A 5 8.07 29.83 -0.04
N LYS A 6 7.30 29.18 0.82
CA LYS A 6 6.61 27.94 0.45
C LYS A 6 5.73 28.26 -0.74
N ALA A 7 6.13 27.78 -1.91
CA ALA A 7 5.37 27.93 -3.15
C ALA A 7 3.91 27.51 -2.90
N VAL A 8 2.97 28.43 -3.11
CA VAL A 8 1.53 28.12 -3.01
C VAL A 8 1.12 27.42 -4.29
N PHE A 9 0.57 26.22 -4.18
CA PHE A 9 0.15 25.43 -5.34
C PHE A 9 -1.34 25.61 -5.58
N SER A 10 -1.73 25.71 -6.85
CA SER A 10 -3.15 25.71 -7.21
C SER A 10 -3.78 24.35 -6.93
N ARG A 11 -5.11 24.32 -6.84
CA ARG A 11 -5.86 23.07 -6.66
C ARG A 11 -5.61 22.12 -7.83
N GLU A 12 -5.54 22.64 -9.05
CA GLU A 12 -5.33 21.90 -10.29
C GLU A 12 -3.92 21.30 -10.34
N GLN A 13 -2.90 22.05 -9.92
CA GLN A 13 -1.52 21.54 -9.82
C GLN A 13 -1.43 20.38 -8.82
N LEU A 14 -2.06 20.53 -7.65
CA LEU A 14 -2.10 19.47 -6.64
C LEU A 14 -2.88 18.24 -7.13
N ASP A 15 -4.03 18.44 -7.79
CA ASP A 15 -4.86 17.35 -8.29
C ASP A 15 -4.13 16.53 -9.36
N ALA A 16 -3.46 17.20 -10.31
CA ALA A 16 -2.63 16.55 -11.33
C ALA A 16 -1.45 15.79 -10.71
N TYR A 17 -0.77 16.40 -9.73
CA TYR A 17 0.34 15.76 -9.01
C TYR A 17 -0.11 14.53 -8.22
N PHE A 18 -1.25 14.61 -7.52
CA PHE A 18 -1.81 13.50 -6.75
C PHE A 18 -2.38 12.38 -7.62
N ALA A 19 -2.85 12.68 -8.82
CA ALA A 19 -3.31 11.71 -9.82
C ALA A 19 -2.12 11.02 -10.54
N SER A 20 -1.18 10.49 -9.75
CA SER A 20 0.06 9.87 -10.22
C SER A 20 0.58 8.85 -9.21
N TYR A 21 1.74 8.23 -9.45
CA TYR A 21 2.34 7.26 -8.51
C TYR A 21 2.93 7.89 -7.23
N VAL A 22 2.72 9.18 -6.98
CA VAL A 22 3.11 9.84 -5.72
C VAL A 22 2.45 9.16 -4.51
N GLY A 23 3.23 9.01 -3.44
CA GLY A 23 2.80 8.38 -2.19
C GLY A 23 2.60 6.87 -2.28
N MET A 24 2.96 6.25 -3.40
CA MET A 24 3.01 4.80 -3.54
C MET A 24 4.45 4.34 -3.27
N GLU A 25 4.59 3.22 -2.56
CA GLU A 25 5.91 2.71 -2.17
C GLU A 25 6.55 1.87 -3.28
N GLY A 26 5.75 1.44 -4.27
CA GLY A 26 6.26 0.86 -5.50
C GLY A 26 6.11 -0.65 -5.58
N GLY A 27 6.96 -1.27 -6.38
CA GLY A 27 6.89 -2.67 -6.76
C GLY A 27 6.37 -2.82 -8.19
N ASN A 28 5.82 -3.99 -8.49
CA ASN A 28 5.35 -4.33 -9.83
C ASN A 28 3.84 -4.12 -9.95
N PRO A 29 3.32 -3.09 -10.65
CA PRO A 29 1.88 -2.92 -10.83
C PRO A 29 1.21 -4.12 -11.50
N ALA A 30 1.92 -4.87 -12.35
CA ALA A 30 1.43 -6.10 -12.96
C ALA A 30 1.42 -7.31 -12.01
N GLY A 31 1.98 -7.15 -10.80
CA GLY A 31 2.01 -8.19 -9.77
C GLY A 31 0.61 -8.62 -9.36
N ALA A 32 0.48 -9.91 -9.03
CA ALA A 32 -0.80 -10.51 -8.67
C ALA A 32 -1.40 -9.96 -7.38
N VAL A 33 -0.58 -9.46 -6.46
CA VAL A 33 -1.00 -9.00 -5.12
C VAL A 33 -0.72 -7.51 -4.94
N TRP A 34 -1.75 -6.74 -4.62
CA TRP A 34 -1.57 -5.33 -4.24
C TRP A 34 -1.78 -5.15 -2.75
N PHE A 35 -0.95 -4.34 -2.10
CA PHE A 35 -1.15 -3.89 -0.72
C PHE A 35 -1.50 -2.41 -0.71
N CYS A 36 -2.66 -2.05 -0.16
CA CYS A 36 -3.14 -0.68 -0.12
C CYS A 36 -3.25 -0.17 1.32
N ASP A 37 -2.35 0.74 1.69
CA ASP A 37 -2.44 1.51 2.94
C ASP A 37 -3.34 2.74 2.76
N SER A 38 -3.76 3.34 3.87
CA SER A 38 -4.44 4.64 3.81
C SER A 38 -3.50 5.77 3.38
N THR A 39 -2.29 5.83 3.94
CA THR A 39 -1.31 6.87 3.66
C THR A 39 0.09 6.26 3.58
N PRO A 40 1.03 6.86 2.84
CA PRO A 40 2.41 6.38 2.80
C PRO A 40 3.11 6.47 4.14
N HIS A 41 4.27 5.80 4.22
CA HIS A 41 5.17 5.93 5.34
C HIS A 41 5.59 7.40 5.57
N PRO A 42 5.74 7.87 6.83
CA PRO A 42 6.11 9.26 7.14
C PRO A 42 7.39 9.81 6.51
N TRP A 43 8.23 8.96 5.93
CA TRP A 43 9.49 9.36 5.29
C TRP A 43 9.32 9.78 3.82
N THR A 44 8.10 9.66 3.28
CA THR A 44 7.80 10.05 1.90
C THR A 44 7.87 11.56 1.71
N GLU A 45 8.20 11.95 0.49
CA GLU A 45 8.52 13.32 0.06
C GLU A 45 7.56 14.39 0.58
N SER A 46 8.16 15.52 0.96
CA SER A 46 7.43 16.78 1.13
C SER A 46 7.07 17.37 -0.24
N LEU A 47 6.04 18.21 -0.31
CA LEU A 47 5.70 18.94 -1.53
C LEU A 47 6.84 19.92 -1.87
N VAL A 48 7.65 19.60 -2.88
CA VAL A 48 8.75 20.43 -3.39
C VAL A 48 8.36 20.96 -4.77
N ALA A 49 8.63 22.23 -5.04
CA ALA A 49 8.40 22.82 -6.35
C ALA A 49 9.56 22.49 -7.31
N PRO A 50 9.29 22.25 -8.61
CA PRO A 50 7.97 22.12 -9.23
C PRO A 50 7.26 20.81 -8.85
N LEU A 51 5.92 20.81 -8.81
CA LEU A 51 5.15 19.58 -8.64
C LEU A 51 5.14 18.80 -9.96
N GLU A 52 5.92 17.74 -10.03
CA GLU A 52 6.00 16.86 -11.19
C GLU A 52 5.26 15.54 -10.92
N PRO A 53 4.16 15.24 -11.63
CA PRO A 53 3.45 13.96 -11.50
C PRO A 53 4.38 12.78 -11.79
N ARG A 54 4.32 11.74 -10.95
CA ARG A 54 5.09 10.51 -11.17
C ARG A 54 4.38 9.60 -12.16
N THR A 55 4.96 9.43 -13.34
CA THR A 55 4.39 8.63 -14.44
C THR A 55 4.62 7.13 -14.28
N GLN A 56 5.59 6.71 -13.46
CA GLN A 56 5.89 5.32 -13.16
C GLN A 56 6.01 5.10 -11.63
N PRO A 57 5.68 3.89 -11.14
CA PRO A 57 5.96 3.52 -9.75
C PRO A 57 7.47 3.41 -9.52
N GLY A 58 7.90 3.63 -8.28
CA GLY A 58 9.22 3.17 -7.86
C GLY A 58 9.24 1.65 -7.71
N ALA A 59 10.43 1.08 -7.48
CA ALA A 59 10.60 -0.31 -7.08
C ALA A 59 11.84 -0.44 -6.18
N TRP A 60 11.93 -1.53 -5.44
CA TRP A 60 13.06 -1.87 -4.59
C TRP A 60 14.08 -2.70 -5.38
N ASP A 61 14.71 -2.03 -6.35
CA ASP A 61 15.84 -2.58 -7.09
C ASP A 61 17.12 -2.64 -6.22
N HIS A 62 18.21 -3.14 -6.80
CA HIS A 62 19.50 -3.24 -6.11
C HIS A 62 19.99 -1.88 -5.58
N ALA A 63 19.84 -0.81 -6.36
CA ALA A 63 20.30 0.51 -5.98
C ALA A 63 19.48 1.10 -4.81
N TYR A 64 18.16 0.87 -4.80
CA TYR A 64 17.29 1.25 -3.70
C TYR A 64 17.66 0.50 -2.43
N ARG A 65 17.85 -0.82 -2.51
CA ARG A 65 18.21 -1.66 -1.36
C ARG A 65 19.55 -1.26 -0.77
N ASP A 66 20.56 -1.04 -1.61
CA ASP A 66 21.87 -0.58 -1.14
C ASP A 66 21.79 0.76 -0.41
N ARG A 67 21.06 1.72 -0.98
CA ARG A 67 20.89 3.05 -0.38
C ARG A 67 20.21 3.01 0.99
N HIS A 68 19.29 2.07 1.20
CA HIS A 68 18.45 2.03 2.41
C HIS A 68 18.81 0.89 3.37
N ARG A 69 19.84 0.09 3.07
CA ARG A 69 20.26 -1.11 3.81
C ARG A 69 20.20 -0.94 5.33
N ASP A 70 20.81 0.12 5.85
CA ASP A 70 20.92 0.38 7.29
C ASP A 70 19.59 0.79 7.97
N SER A 71 18.59 1.12 7.17
CA SER A 71 17.28 1.57 7.65
C SER A 71 16.18 0.51 7.48
N MET A 72 16.31 -0.38 6.51
CA MET A 72 15.28 -1.35 6.12
C MET A 72 14.85 -2.28 7.27
N GLU A 73 15.77 -2.63 8.17
CA GLU A 73 15.50 -3.41 9.39
C GLU A 73 14.46 -2.76 10.34
N ARG A 74 14.17 -1.46 10.18
CA ARG A 74 13.22 -0.72 11.03
C ARG A 74 11.82 -0.67 10.43
N TRP A 75 11.64 -1.19 9.21
CA TRP A 75 10.42 -1.01 8.42
C TRP A 75 9.39 -2.09 8.76
N GLN A 76 8.84 -2.01 9.98
CA GLN A 76 8.04 -3.08 10.59
C GLN A 76 6.80 -3.47 9.77
N SER A 77 6.11 -2.52 9.14
CA SER A 77 4.96 -2.83 8.29
C SER A 77 5.37 -3.64 7.06
N HIS A 78 6.53 -3.34 6.48
CA HIS A 78 7.05 -4.04 5.31
C HIS A 78 7.53 -5.45 5.63
N GLN A 79 8.17 -5.65 6.79
CA GLN A 79 8.53 -6.98 7.28
C GLN A 79 7.31 -7.88 7.46
N LYS A 80 6.20 -7.30 7.94
CA LYS A 80 4.92 -8.02 8.08
C LYS A 80 4.33 -8.39 6.71
N ILE A 81 4.43 -7.51 5.72
CA ILE A 81 4.02 -7.83 4.34
C ILE A 81 4.90 -8.92 3.76
N ALA A 82 6.22 -8.86 3.93
CA ALA A 82 7.13 -9.91 3.50
C ALA A 82 6.78 -11.26 4.13
N ARG A 83 6.39 -11.29 5.41
CA ARG A 83 5.92 -12.52 6.05
C ARG A 83 4.61 -13.05 5.46
N ILE A 84 3.66 -12.19 5.15
CA ILE A 84 2.43 -12.58 4.44
C ILE A 84 2.78 -13.20 3.08
N MET A 85 3.65 -12.54 2.31
CA MET A 85 4.00 -12.97 0.95
C MET A 85 4.86 -14.23 0.93
N ALA A 86 5.81 -14.39 1.86
CA ALA A 86 6.58 -15.62 2.03
C ALA A 86 5.68 -16.81 2.36
N ALA A 87 4.70 -16.62 3.27
CA ALA A 87 3.72 -17.66 3.57
C ALA A 87 2.82 -17.99 2.36
N ALA A 88 2.44 -16.99 1.56
CA ALA A 88 1.69 -17.21 0.33
C ALA A 88 2.51 -17.97 -0.73
N ARG A 89 3.79 -17.63 -0.89
CA ARG A 89 4.74 -18.31 -1.78
C ARG A 89 4.90 -19.77 -1.37
N ALA A 90 5.26 -20.04 -0.10
CA ALA A 90 5.38 -21.38 0.43
C ALA A 90 4.13 -22.24 0.19
N GLN A 91 2.93 -21.66 0.39
CA GLN A 91 1.67 -22.36 0.15
C GLN A 91 1.44 -22.69 -1.34
N THR A 92 1.91 -21.83 -2.25
CA THR A 92 1.75 -21.98 -3.70
C THR A 92 2.73 -22.99 -4.29
N PHE A 93 3.97 -23.02 -3.79
CA PHE A 93 5.00 -23.98 -4.20
C PHE A 93 4.87 -25.35 -3.51
N SER A 94 3.99 -25.49 -2.51
CA SER A 94 3.85 -26.70 -1.68
C SER A 94 5.17 -27.12 -1.00
N SER A 95 6.07 -26.17 -0.76
CA SER A 95 7.41 -26.38 -0.24
C SER A 95 7.49 -26.21 1.28
N ALA A 96 8.42 -26.94 1.91
CA ALA A 96 8.72 -26.85 3.33
C ALA A 96 9.79 -25.79 3.66
N GLN A 97 9.60 -25.15 4.82
CA GLN A 97 10.47 -24.25 5.61
C GLN A 97 11.27 -23.12 4.93
N ASP A 98 12.08 -23.38 3.90
CA ASP A 98 12.98 -22.36 3.32
C ASP A 98 12.21 -21.27 2.55
N GLU A 99 11.11 -21.63 1.90
CA GLU A 99 10.16 -20.70 1.26
C GLU A 99 9.41 -19.81 2.26
N ARG A 100 9.46 -20.13 3.56
CA ARG A 100 8.86 -19.31 4.62
C ARG A 100 9.82 -18.28 5.19
N ASP A 101 11.06 -18.21 4.69
CA ASP A 101 12.00 -17.19 5.14
C ASP A 101 11.57 -15.80 4.63
N TRP A 102 10.76 -15.15 5.47
CA TRP A 102 10.28 -13.80 5.22
C TRP A 102 11.42 -12.79 5.19
N LYS A 103 12.58 -13.05 5.82
CA LYS A 103 13.73 -12.14 5.78
C LYS A 103 14.36 -12.19 4.40
N LEU A 104 14.59 -13.40 3.88
CA LEU A 104 15.03 -13.60 2.52
C LEU A 104 14.06 -12.93 1.53
N TYR A 105 12.76 -13.15 1.72
CA TYR A 105 11.74 -12.51 0.88
C TYR A 105 11.78 -10.98 0.97
N PHE A 106 11.90 -10.43 2.18
CA PHE A 106 12.02 -8.99 2.41
C PHE A 106 13.24 -8.40 1.71
N ASP A 107 14.39 -9.07 1.83
CA ASP A 107 15.69 -8.62 1.35
C ASP A 107 15.84 -8.74 -0.16
N GLN A 108 15.19 -9.72 -0.81
CA GLN A 108 15.40 -10.03 -2.23
C GLN A 108 14.18 -9.81 -3.12
N HIS A 109 12.96 -10.00 -2.59
CA HIS A 109 11.76 -10.08 -3.43
C HIS A 109 10.78 -8.94 -3.19
N LEU A 110 10.64 -8.46 -1.95
CA LEU A 110 9.59 -7.50 -1.59
C LEU A 110 9.71 -6.20 -2.42
N TYR A 111 8.69 -5.88 -3.21
CA TYR A 111 8.59 -4.74 -4.12
C TYR A 111 9.70 -4.68 -5.18
N ALA A 112 10.25 -5.82 -5.59
CA ALA A 112 11.15 -5.88 -6.74
C ALA A 112 10.44 -5.41 -8.03
N PRO A 113 11.18 -4.91 -9.04
CA PRO A 113 10.59 -4.42 -10.30
C PRO A 113 9.67 -5.42 -11.01
N GLU A 114 10.01 -6.71 -10.95
CA GLU A 114 9.23 -7.83 -11.50
C GLU A 114 8.70 -8.74 -10.37
N GLY A 115 8.48 -8.17 -9.18
CA GLY A 115 7.97 -8.88 -8.02
C GLY A 115 6.51 -9.32 -8.17
N ALA A 116 6.04 -10.10 -7.19
CA ALA A 116 4.66 -10.58 -7.14
C ALA A 116 3.68 -9.48 -6.68
N GLU A 117 4.20 -8.37 -6.15
CA GLU A 117 3.41 -7.38 -5.46
C GLU A 117 3.72 -5.92 -5.77
N PHE A 118 2.67 -5.13 -5.58
CA PHE A 118 2.68 -3.68 -5.67
C PHE A 118 2.14 -3.08 -4.37
N LYS A 119 2.75 -1.99 -3.90
CA LYS A 119 2.25 -1.24 -2.75
C LYS A 119 1.89 0.20 -3.08
N LEU A 120 0.64 0.52 -2.80
CA LEU A 120 0.05 1.83 -2.99
C LEU A 120 -0.60 2.36 -1.70
N SER A 121 -0.94 3.64 -1.74
CA SER A 121 -1.68 4.33 -0.68
C SER A 121 -2.89 5.04 -1.26
N LEU A 122 -4.02 5.08 -0.54
CA LEU A 122 -5.19 5.87 -0.96
C LEU A 122 -4.82 7.36 -1.12
N TYR A 123 -4.16 7.90 -0.11
CA TYR A 123 -3.80 9.30 0.00
C TYR A 123 -2.29 9.47 -0.26
N PRO A 124 -1.86 10.41 -1.12
CA PRO A 124 -0.47 10.54 -1.56
C PRO A 124 0.49 11.15 -0.53
N LEU A 125 -0.03 11.82 0.49
CA LEU A 125 0.74 12.43 1.57
C LEU A 125 0.57 11.64 2.89
N PRO A 126 1.63 11.52 3.71
CA PRO A 126 1.57 10.74 4.94
C PRO A 126 0.64 11.40 5.97
N ALA A 127 -0.02 10.58 6.79
CA ALA A 127 -0.92 11.07 7.83
C ALA A 127 -0.20 11.94 8.89
N HIS A 128 1.07 11.61 9.16
CA HIS A 128 1.99 12.31 10.05
C HIS A 128 3.23 12.70 9.24
N LEU A 129 3.60 13.98 9.29
CA LEU A 129 4.76 14.49 8.57
C LEU A 129 6.03 14.29 9.40
N ILE A 130 7.18 14.31 8.71
CA ILE A 130 8.50 14.23 9.34
C ILE A 130 8.60 15.25 10.48
N GLY A 131 9.10 14.79 11.64
CA GLY A 131 9.24 15.61 12.84
C GLY A 131 7.93 15.87 13.61
N GLN A 132 6.86 15.12 13.33
CA GLN A 132 5.56 15.25 14.01
C GLN A 132 4.92 16.65 13.87
N THR A 133 5.29 17.39 12.82
CA THR A 133 4.73 18.72 12.58
C THR A 133 3.22 18.61 12.30
N PRO A 134 2.35 19.33 13.03
CA PRO A 134 0.91 19.32 12.77
C PRO A 134 0.60 19.73 11.33
N TRP A 135 -0.39 19.08 10.71
CA TRP A 135 -0.79 19.32 9.32
C TRP A 135 -1.00 20.80 8.99
N SER A 136 -1.71 21.53 9.87
CA SER A 136 -1.99 22.97 9.73
C SER A 136 -0.73 23.84 9.73
N LYS A 137 0.33 23.41 10.43
CA LYS A 137 1.63 24.09 10.45
C LYS A 137 2.45 23.76 9.21
N ALA A 138 2.47 22.49 8.81
CA ALA A 138 3.27 22.05 7.66
C ALA A 138 2.79 22.62 6.33
N PHE A 139 1.47 22.68 6.12
CA PHE A 139 0.85 23.21 4.91
C PHE A 139 0.24 24.60 5.11
N ARG A 140 0.74 25.37 6.09
CA ARG A 140 0.34 26.76 6.29
C ARG A 140 0.50 27.53 4.98
N GLY A 141 -0.54 28.26 4.59
CA GLY A 141 -0.55 29.02 3.33
C GLY A 141 -1.00 28.23 2.11
N GLN A 142 -1.40 26.95 2.25
CA GLN A 142 -1.97 26.13 1.17
C GLN A 142 -3.49 25.94 1.37
N PRO A 143 -4.36 26.77 0.75
CA PRO A 143 -5.81 26.73 1.00
C PRO A 143 -6.46 25.40 0.62
N ALA A 144 -5.93 24.71 -0.40
CA ALA A 144 -6.41 23.41 -0.85
C ALA A 144 -6.08 22.26 0.12
N LEU A 145 -5.09 22.45 1.00
CA LEU A 145 -4.65 21.43 1.96
C LEU A 145 -5.08 21.74 3.40
N VAL A 146 -5.43 22.99 3.73
CA VAL A 146 -5.80 23.40 5.09
C VAL A 146 -7.25 23.89 5.13
N PRO A 147 -8.12 23.31 6.00
CA PRO A 147 -7.88 22.19 6.93
C PRO A 147 -7.68 20.86 6.19
N LYS A 148 -7.14 19.85 6.89
CA LYS A 148 -6.82 18.51 6.33
C LYS A 148 -7.99 17.87 5.57
N GLN A 149 -9.24 18.17 5.94
CA GLN A 149 -10.42 17.72 5.23
C GLN A 149 -10.43 18.14 3.76
N ARG A 150 -9.96 19.35 3.41
CA ARG A 150 -9.89 19.80 2.01
C ARG A 150 -8.96 18.95 1.16
N TYR A 151 -7.85 18.49 1.73
CA TYR A 151 -6.95 17.54 1.08
C TYR A 151 -7.62 16.18 0.87
N VAL A 152 -8.33 15.68 1.88
CA VAL A 152 -9.09 14.43 1.77
C VAL A 152 -10.15 14.53 0.68
N ASP A 153 -10.91 15.62 0.66
CA ASP A 153 -11.94 15.87 -0.35
C ASP A 153 -11.34 16.07 -1.75
N LEU A 154 -10.16 16.69 -1.85
CA LEU A 154 -9.42 16.79 -3.11
C LEU A 154 -9.06 15.40 -3.63
N CYS A 155 -8.59 14.49 -2.79
CA CYS A 155 -8.26 13.13 -3.22
C CYS A 155 -9.49 12.31 -3.60
N ARG A 156 -10.56 12.38 -2.79
CA ARG A 156 -11.80 11.63 -2.99
C ARG A 156 -12.57 12.08 -4.24
N ASN A 157 -12.69 13.40 -4.42
CA ASN A 157 -13.55 13.99 -5.45
C ASN A 157 -12.78 14.45 -6.69
N GLY A 158 -11.45 14.59 -6.57
CA GLY A 158 -10.54 14.89 -7.66
C GLY A 158 -10.10 13.66 -8.43
N ASN A 159 -8.88 13.70 -8.96
CA ASN A 159 -8.37 12.68 -9.87
C ASN A 159 -7.57 11.57 -9.17
N ARG A 160 -7.23 11.68 -7.88
CA ARG A 160 -6.50 10.62 -7.15
C ARG A 160 -7.23 9.28 -7.14
N PHE A 161 -8.50 9.26 -6.72
CA PHE A 161 -9.26 8.01 -6.64
C PHE A 161 -9.57 7.46 -8.04
N ARG A 162 -9.83 8.34 -9.02
CA ARG A 162 -9.97 7.95 -10.43
C ARG A 162 -8.69 7.35 -10.99
N PHE A 163 -7.52 7.88 -10.60
CA PHE A 163 -6.23 7.33 -10.99
C PHE A 163 -6.04 5.90 -10.43
N ILE A 164 -6.36 5.69 -9.14
CA ILE A 164 -6.31 4.35 -8.51
C ILE A 164 -7.24 3.37 -9.23
N GLU A 165 -8.47 3.77 -9.54
CA GLU A 165 -9.40 2.96 -10.32
C GLU A 165 -8.86 2.66 -11.72
N GLY A 166 -8.26 3.66 -12.39
CA GLY A 166 -7.65 3.53 -13.71
C GLY A 166 -6.53 2.49 -13.74
N ILE A 167 -5.57 2.59 -12.81
CA ILE A 167 -4.47 1.62 -12.74
C ILE A 167 -4.98 0.22 -12.35
N ARG A 168 -6.00 0.10 -11.49
CA ARG A 168 -6.65 -1.19 -11.20
C ARG A 168 -7.19 -1.83 -12.47
N ARG A 169 -7.95 -1.07 -13.27
CA ARG A 169 -8.55 -1.56 -14.52
C ARG A 169 -7.50 -1.95 -15.57
N GLN A 170 -6.38 -1.23 -15.60
CA GLN A 170 -5.26 -1.51 -16.48
C GLN A 170 -4.54 -2.80 -16.09
N TRP A 171 -4.13 -2.92 -14.83
CA TRP A 171 -3.23 -3.98 -14.38
C TRP A 171 -3.93 -5.23 -13.86
N LYS A 172 -5.18 -5.11 -13.40
CA LYS A 172 -6.06 -6.21 -12.98
C LYS A 172 -5.38 -7.18 -12.00
N PRO A 173 -4.97 -6.72 -10.80
CA PRO A 173 -4.40 -7.61 -9.79
C PRO A 173 -5.39 -8.73 -9.45
N LYS A 174 -4.89 -9.90 -9.04
CA LYS A 174 -5.76 -10.99 -8.58
C LYS A 174 -6.32 -10.69 -7.19
N VAL A 175 -5.49 -10.13 -6.32
CA VAL A 175 -5.85 -9.80 -4.93
C VAL A 175 -5.38 -8.40 -4.56
N VAL A 176 -6.21 -7.65 -3.84
CA VAL A 176 -5.84 -6.38 -3.21
C VAL A 176 -6.10 -6.46 -1.70
N VAL A 177 -5.05 -6.37 -0.89
CA VAL A 177 -5.12 -6.35 0.57
C VAL A 177 -5.15 -4.91 1.06
N CYS A 178 -6.31 -4.48 1.55
CA CYS A 178 -6.57 -3.14 2.05
C CYS A 178 -6.34 -3.08 3.57
N LEU A 179 -5.33 -2.31 3.99
CA LEU A 179 -4.84 -2.24 5.35
C LEU A 179 -5.56 -1.12 6.14
N GLY A 180 -6.38 -1.52 7.11
CA GLY A 180 -7.08 -0.60 8.01
C GLY A 180 -8.56 -0.46 7.69
N GLU A 181 -9.37 -1.29 8.33
CA GLU A 181 -10.84 -1.36 8.19
C GLU A 181 -11.59 -0.02 8.34
N ARG A 182 -11.05 0.92 9.11
CA ARG A 182 -11.64 2.26 9.28
C ARG A 182 -11.75 3.07 7.97
N HIS A 183 -10.97 2.68 6.95
CA HIS A 183 -10.96 3.31 5.63
C HIS A 183 -11.81 2.54 4.60
N PHE A 184 -12.67 1.62 5.04
CA PHE A 184 -13.50 0.80 4.14
C PHE A 184 -14.22 1.61 3.04
N GLY A 185 -14.89 2.70 3.42
CA GLY A 185 -15.59 3.55 2.43
C GLY A 185 -14.66 4.17 1.40
N ASP A 186 -13.44 4.56 1.81
CA ASP A 186 -12.45 5.12 0.90
C ASP A 186 -11.89 4.06 -0.06
N PHE A 187 -11.69 2.82 0.42
CA PHE A 187 -11.30 1.71 -0.46
C PHE A 187 -12.40 1.40 -1.49
N VAL A 188 -13.66 1.36 -1.06
CA VAL A 188 -14.80 1.14 -1.97
C VAL A 188 -14.84 2.20 -3.06
N GLN A 189 -14.71 3.47 -2.69
CA GLN A 189 -14.73 4.58 -3.64
C GLN A 189 -13.49 4.59 -4.56
N ALA A 190 -12.29 4.39 -4.02
CA ALA A 190 -11.04 4.49 -4.80
C ALA A 190 -10.87 3.36 -5.82
N PHE A 191 -11.42 2.17 -5.53
CA PHE A 191 -11.33 1.02 -6.42
C PHE A 191 -12.60 0.80 -7.26
N GLY A 192 -13.66 1.61 -7.06
CA GLY A 192 -14.93 1.50 -7.79
C GLY A 192 -15.69 0.21 -7.45
N LEU A 193 -15.88 -0.06 -6.15
CA LEU A 193 -16.42 -1.33 -5.64
C LEU A 193 -17.89 -1.26 -5.20
N GLU A 194 -18.64 -0.23 -5.61
CA GLU A 194 -20.03 -0.01 -5.19
C GLU A 194 -20.96 -1.18 -5.58
N ARG A 195 -20.57 -1.96 -6.59
CA ARG A 195 -21.31 -3.13 -7.08
C ARG A 195 -20.60 -4.46 -6.79
N ALA A 196 -19.57 -4.46 -5.95
CA ALA A 196 -18.83 -5.67 -5.63
C ALA A 196 -19.67 -6.65 -4.82
N ARG A 197 -19.46 -7.95 -5.04
CA ARG A 197 -20.05 -8.98 -4.18
C ARG A 197 -19.34 -8.96 -2.84
N THR A 198 -20.09 -8.89 -1.74
CA THR A 198 -19.52 -8.79 -0.40
C THR A 198 -19.64 -10.10 0.36
N GLY A 199 -18.58 -10.47 1.06
CA GLY A 199 -18.54 -11.57 2.01
C GLY A 199 -17.65 -11.26 3.21
N SER A 200 -17.54 -12.23 4.11
CA SER A 200 -16.63 -12.15 5.24
C SER A 200 -15.86 -13.45 5.38
N TYR A 201 -14.62 -13.35 5.85
CA TYR A 201 -13.80 -14.51 6.18
C TYR A 201 -13.22 -14.33 7.59
N VAL A 202 -13.28 -15.38 8.41
CA VAL A 202 -12.68 -15.35 9.74
C VAL A 202 -11.29 -15.95 9.68
N LEU A 203 -10.29 -15.10 9.85
CA LEU A 203 -8.90 -15.50 9.97
C LEU A 203 -8.63 -15.93 11.41
N GLN A 204 -8.63 -17.23 11.67
CA GLN A 204 -8.45 -17.80 13.01
C GLN A 204 -7.45 -18.96 12.98
N PRO A 205 -6.13 -18.67 13.06
CA PRO A 205 -5.12 -19.71 13.10
C PRO A 205 -4.85 -20.27 14.50
N ALA A 206 -5.37 -19.62 15.54
CA ALA A 206 -5.26 -20.01 16.96
C ALA A 206 -6.40 -19.32 17.74
N ASP A 207 -6.15 -18.88 18.98
CA ASP A 207 -7.16 -18.30 19.87
C ASP A 207 -7.67 -16.91 19.45
N LEU A 208 -6.94 -16.22 18.57
CA LEU A 208 -7.30 -14.88 18.11
C LEU A 208 -7.91 -14.92 16.70
N ALA A 209 -9.22 -14.63 16.63
CA ALA A 209 -9.94 -14.50 15.37
C ALA A 209 -9.92 -13.04 14.86
N LYS A 210 -9.73 -12.86 13.55
CA LYS A 210 -9.88 -11.58 12.85
C LYS A 210 -10.85 -11.72 11.70
N THR A 211 -11.93 -10.95 11.72
CA THR A 211 -12.87 -10.91 10.61
C THR A 211 -12.32 -10.02 9.50
N LEU A 212 -12.20 -10.58 8.31
CA LEU A 212 -11.85 -9.89 7.08
C LEU A 212 -13.14 -9.60 6.31
N ARG A 213 -13.25 -8.42 5.71
CA ARG A 213 -14.28 -8.16 4.70
C ARG A 213 -13.71 -8.51 3.35
N VAL A 214 -14.46 -9.26 2.56
CA VAL A 214 -14.05 -9.72 1.24
C VAL A 214 -14.99 -9.09 0.23
N LEU A 215 -14.43 -8.46 -0.81
CA LEU A 215 -15.19 -7.94 -1.93
C LEU A 215 -14.66 -8.56 -3.22
N GLU A 216 -15.55 -8.89 -4.15
CA GLU A 216 -15.16 -9.42 -5.46
C GLU A 216 -15.79 -8.59 -6.57
N HIS A 217 -14.95 -8.17 -7.51
CA HIS A 217 -15.37 -7.40 -8.68
C HIS A 217 -14.37 -7.60 -9.83
N ASP A 218 -14.87 -7.74 -11.06
CA ASP A 218 -14.05 -7.87 -12.28
C ASP A 218 -12.93 -8.93 -12.24
N GLY A 219 -13.11 -10.01 -11.49
CA GLY A 219 -12.09 -11.07 -11.34
C GLY A 219 -10.99 -10.77 -10.31
N THR A 220 -11.04 -9.62 -9.66
CA THR A 220 -10.15 -9.26 -8.54
C THR A 220 -10.87 -9.45 -7.20
N THR A 221 -10.11 -9.87 -6.19
CA THR A 221 -10.60 -9.98 -4.80
C THR A 221 -9.97 -8.92 -3.90
N TRP A 222 -10.78 -8.12 -3.22
CA TRP A 222 -10.36 -7.19 -2.18
C TRP A 222 -10.54 -7.80 -0.81
N ILE A 223 -9.51 -7.71 0.02
CA ILE A 223 -9.53 -8.15 1.41
C ILE A 223 -9.26 -6.93 2.27
N VAL A 224 -10.30 -6.44 2.94
CA VAL A 224 -10.18 -5.34 3.91
C VAL A 224 -9.95 -5.95 5.28
N CYS A 225 -8.80 -5.62 5.87
CA CYS A 225 -8.34 -6.20 7.12
C CYS A 225 -7.92 -5.12 8.14
N PRO A 226 -7.73 -5.48 9.41
CA PRO A 226 -7.11 -4.59 10.38
C PRO A 226 -5.73 -4.11 9.91
N ALA A 227 -5.28 -2.95 10.39
CA ALA A 227 -3.95 -2.44 10.08
C ALA A 227 -2.86 -3.43 10.56
N LEU A 228 -1.66 -3.35 9.98
CA LEU A 228 -0.49 -4.14 10.40
C LEU A 228 0.14 -3.65 11.72
N ALA A 229 -0.54 -2.78 12.47
CA ALA A 229 -0.06 -2.18 13.70
C ALA A 229 -1.21 -1.96 14.70
N GLY A 230 -0.86 -1.68 15.95
CA GLY A 230 -1.81 -1.43 17.04
C GLY A 230 -2.35 -2.70 17.69
N ALA A 231 -3.00 -2.55 18.84
CA ALA A 231 -3.47 -3.66 19.68
C ALA A 231 -4.50 -4.57 18.97
N THR A 232 -5.30 -3.99 18.08
CA THR A 232 -6.34 -4.72 17.32
C THR A 232 -5.87 -5.16 15.92
N GLY A 233 -4.62 -4.84 15.54
CA GLY A 233 -4.08 -5.10 14.22
C GLY A 233 -3.73 -6.56 13.92
N LEU A 234 -3.24 -6.80 12.69
CA LEU A 234 -2.56 -8.02 12.29
C LEU A 234 -1.08 -7.93 12.68
N THR A 235 -0.77 -8.32 13.92
CA THR A 235 0.56 -8.10 14.51
C THR A 235 1.34 -9.36 14.85
N SER A 236 0.68 -10.52 15.02
CA SER A 236 1.35 -11.77 15.33
C SER A 236 1.77 -12.52 14.08
N ASP A 237 2.93 -13.19 14.14
CA ASP A 237 3.47 -14.00 13.04
C ASP A 237 2.47 -15.03 12.53
N VAL A 238 1.77 -15.70 13.46
CA VAL A 238 0.74 -16.70 13.14
C VAL A 238 -0.43 -16.11 12.35
N LEU A 239 -0.87 -14.88 12.65
CA LEU A 239 -1.91 -14.20 11.87
C LEU A 239 -1.41 -13.79 10.48
N LEU A 240 -0.17 -13.32 10.38
CA LEU A 240 0.43 -12.92 9.11
C LEU A 240 0.59 -14.14 8.17
N GLU A 241 1.07 -15.26 8.70
CA GLU A 241 1.18 -16.51 7.95
C GLU A 241 -0.19 -17.07 7.55
N ALA A 242 -1.20 -16.94 8.42
CA ALA A 242 -2.57 -17.31 8.08
C ALA A 242 -3.13 -16.44 6.95
N MET A 243 -2.87 -15.13 6.98
CA MET A 243 -3.25 -14.22 5.89
C MET A 243 -2.55 -14.63 4.59
N GLY A 244 -1.25 -14.96 4.64
CA GLY A 244 -0.50 -15.46 3.49
C GLY A 244 -1.11 -16.71 2.87
N ARG A 245 -1.40 -17.72 3.71
CA ARG A 245 -2.09 -18.95 3.26
C ARG A 245 -3.49 -18.67 2.69
N TYR A 246 -4.20 -17.69 3.25
CA TYR A 246 -5.51 -17.30 2.75
C TYR A 246 -5.42 -16.66 1.36
N ILE A 247 -4.50 -15.72 1.13
CA ILE A 247 -4.33 -15.07 -0.18
C ILE A 247 -3.77 -16.01 -1.25
N ALA A 248 -3.02 -17.05 -0.86
CA ALA A 248 -2.49 -18.04 -1.79
C ALA A 248 -3.57 -18.77 -2.62
N ARG A 249 -4.83 -18.76 -2.17
CA ARG A 249 -5.97 -19.36 -2.90
C ARG A 249 -6.22 -18.75 -4.28
N TRP A 250 -5.70 -17.54 -4.53
CA TRP A 250 -5.80 -16.85 -5.81
C TRP A 250 -4.49 -16.84 -6.59
N LEU A 251 -3.43 -17.44 -6.05
CA LEU A 251 -2.08 -17.36 -6.59
C LEU A 251 -1.66 -18.70 -7.21
N VAL A 252 -0.79 -18.59 -8.21
CA VAL A 252 -0.10 -19.71 -8.87
C VAL A 252 1.41 -19.47 -8.85
N GLN A 253 2.21 -20.49 -9.15
CA GLN A 253 3.67 -20.39 -9.02
C GLN A 253 4.25 -19.30 -9.91
N GLU A 254 3.65 -19.09 -11.09
CA GLU A 254 4.04 -18.07 -12.07
C GLU A 254 3.80 -16.64 -11.59
N ASP A 255 3.02 -16.43 -10.52
CA ASP A 255 2.84 -15.11 -9.92
C ASP A 255 4.07 -14.67 -9.10
N PHE A 256 4.98 -15.59 -8.79
CA PHE A 256 6.18 -15.32 -8.01
C PHE A 256 7.43 -15.35 -8.87
N PRO A 257 8.44 -14.52 -8.55
CA PRO A 257 9.73 -14.60 -9.21
C PRO A 257 10.36 -16.00 -9.00
N ILE A 258 10.87 -16.55 -10.09
CA ILE A 258 11.57 -17.84 -10.09
C ILE A 258 12.82 -17.70 -9.22
N PRO A 259 13.08 -18.62 -8.28
CA PRO A 259 14.34 -18.62 -7.54
C PRO A 259 15.52 -18.83 -8.51
N HIS A 260 16.47 -17.89 -8.49
CA HIS A 260 17.76 -18.03 -9.18
C HIS A 260 18.77 -18.77 -8.30
#